data_AF-A0A968EFU2-F1
#
_entry.id   AF-A0A968EFU2-F1
#
_cell.length_a   1.000
_cell.length_b   1.000
_cell.length_c   1.000
_cell.angle_alpha   90.00
_cell.angle_beta   90.00
_cell.angle_gamma   90.00
#
_symmetry.space_group_name_H-M   'P 1'
#
loop_
_entity.id
_entity.type
_entity.pdbx_description
1 polymer ?
#
loop_
_entity_poly.entity_id
_entity_poly.type
_entity_poly.pdbx_seq_one_letter_code
_entity_poly.pdbx_strand_id
1 'polypeptide(L)'
;MKKMLIVLLVTFVLTLSIVSLVAADGEPVGGCPDDFHSHMVMNHDQDHMGQHQHVGNDTDLNGDGWICGKHVGTDGSIHVHIDNNVPLP
;
A
#
# COMPACT_ATOMS: atom_id res chain seq x y z
N MET A 1 -37.16 24.59 10.44
CA MET A 1 -36.35 23.40 10.78
C MET A 1 -36.08 22.47 9.59
N LYS A 2 -37.10 22.05 8.81
CA LYS A 2 -36.89 21.20 7.61
C LYS A 2 -35.86 21.74 6.60
N LYS A 3 -35.86 23.06 6.34
CA LYS A 3 -34.89 23.71 5.45
C LYS A 3 -33.45 23.65 5.97
N MET A 4 -33.24 23.70 7.29
CA MET A 4 -31.90 23.56 7.88
C MET A 4 -31.39 22.12 7.83
N LEU A 5 -32.27 21.12 8.02
CA LEU A 5 -31.92 19.72 7.86
C LEU A 5 -31.46 19.38 6.44
N ILE A 6 -32.12 19.96 5.43
CA ILE A 6 -31.75 19.74 4.02
C ILE A 6 -30.36 20.33 3.74
N VAL A 7 -30.09 21.55 4.21
CA VAL A 7 -28.76 22.17 4.04
C VAL A 7 -27.69 21.30 4.68
N LEU A 8 -27.90 20.84 5.91
CA LEU A 8 -26.93 20.03 6.65
C LEU A 8 -26.68 18.66 6.01
N LEU A 9 -27.73 18.02 5.46
CA LEU A 9 -27.61 16.78 4.70
C LEU A 9 -26.79 17.00 3.42
N VAL A 10 -27.04 18.10 2.69
CA VAL A 10 -26.30 18.41 1.45
C VAL A 10 -24.83 18.67 1.74
N THR A 11 -24.49 19.44 2.79
CA THR A 11 -23.08 19.65 3.19
C THR A 11 -22.41 18.36 3.62
N PHE A 12 -23.12 17.48 4.34
CA PHE A 12 -22.57 16.19 4.76
C PHE A 12 -22.29 15.27 3.56
N VAL A 13 -23.20 15.21 2.58
CA VAL A 13 -22.99 14.43 1.35
C VAL A 13 -21.87 15.00 0.49
N LEU A 14 -21.75 16.34 0.40
CA LEU A 14 -20.66 16.99 -0.33
C LEU A 14 -19.29 16.75 0.30
N THR A 15 -19.21 16.71 1.63
CA THR A 15 -17.95 16.44 2.33
C THR A 15 -17.54 14.97 2.24
N LEU A 16 -18.51 14.05 2.27
CA LEU A 16 -18.28 12.62 2.06
C LEU A 16 -17.75 12.29 0.65
N SER A 17 -18.20 13.01 -0.38
CA SER A 17 -17.81 12.74 -1.77
C SER A 17 -16.37 13.14 -2.10
N ILE A 18 -15.71 13.95 -1.27
CA ILE A 18 -14.28 14.29 -1.44
C ILE A 18 -13.38 13.15 -0.92
N VAL A 19 -13.86 12.33 0.02
CA VAL A 19 -13.06 11.26 0.65
C VAL A 19 -12.90 10.05 -0.28
N SER A 20 -13.78 9.88 -1.27
CA SER A 20 -13.76 8.72 -2.18
C SER A 20 -12.72 8.79 -3.31
N LEU A 21 -11.97 9.89 -3.47
CA LEU A 21 -10.95 10.01 -4.53
C LEU A 21 -9.55 9.48 -4.13
N VAL A 22 -9.32 9.14 -2.85
CA VAL A 22 -7.97 8.82 -2.33
C VAL A 22 -7.76 7.30 -2.15
N ALA A 23 -8.68 6.48 -2.65
CA ALA A 23 -8.61 5.01 -2.54
C ALA A 23 -8.63 4.33 -3.92
N ALA A 24 -7.99 4.95 -4.91
CA ALA A 24 -7.48 4.15 -6.02
C ALA A 24 -6.14 3.60 -5.53
N ASP A 25 -6.03 2.28 -5.40
CA ASP A 25 -4.75 1.59 -5.23
C ASP A 25 -3.83 2.10 -6.34
N GLY A 26 -3.00 3.09 -6.02
CA GLY A 26 -2.23 3.83 -7.02
C GLY A 26 -1.16 2.91 -7.58
N GLU A 27 -0.94 2.94 -8.90
CA GLU A 27 0.20 2.23 -9.49
C GLU A 27 1.50 2.62 -8.77
N PRO A 28 2.42 1.67 -8.54
CA PRO A 28 3.67 1.95 -7.82
C PRO A 28 4.41 3.13 -8.44
N VAL A 29 4.87 4.07 -7.61
CA VAL A 29 5.63 5.22 -8.10
C VAL A 29 7.08 4.78 -8.29
N GLY A 30 7.39 4.29 -9.49
CA GLY A 30 8.74 3.85 -9.84
C GLY A 30 8.82 2.37 -10.13
N GLY A 31 9.87 1.71 -9.66
CA GLY A 31 10.12 0.31 -10.05
C GLY A 31 10.95 -0.48 -9.05
N CYS A 32 10.88 -1.80 -9.22
CA CYS A 32 11.68 -2.76 -8.49
C CYS A 32 12.93 -3.16 -9.29
N PRO A 33 14.00 -3.58 -8.61
CA PRO A 33 15.14 -4.23 -9.27
C PRO A 33 14.72 -5.50 -10.02
N ASP A 34 15.58 -5.98 -10.92
CA ASP A 34 15.33 -7.21 -11.66
C ASP A 34 15.01 -8.39 -10.72
N ASP A 35 14.03 -9.20 -11.12
CA ASP A 35 13.45 -10.34 -10.38
C ASP A 35 12.74 -10.00 -9.05
N PHE A 36 12.53 -8.72 -8.73
CA PHE A 36 11.65 -8.32 -7.65
C PHE A 36 10.28 -7.91 -8.20
N HIS A 37 9.25 -8.13 -7.39
CA HIS A 37 7.87 -7.76 -7.71
C HIS A 37 7.38 -6.66 -6.77
N SER A 38 6.61 -5.71 -7.30
CA SER A 38 6.00 -4.64 -6.50
C SER A 38 4.81 -5.18 -5.72
N HIS A 39 4.77 -4.87 -4.44
CA HIS A 39 3.66 -5.20 -3.54
C HIS A 39 3.31 -3.97 -2.72
N MET A 40 2.02 -3.71 -2.52
CA MET A 40 1.63 -2.69 -1.55
C MET A 40 2.12 -3.10 -0.17
N VAL A 41 2.51 -2.11 0.64
CA VAL A 41 2.73 -2.32 2.08
C VAL A 41 1.39 -2.65 2.70
N MET A 42 1.07 -3.93 2.68
CA MET A 42 -0.01 -4.48 3.45
C MET A 42 0.52 -4.66 4.86
N ASN A 43 -0.25 -4.20 5.85
CA ASN A 43 -0.09 -4.65 7.21
C ASN A 43 -0.33 -6.16 7.15
N HIS A 44 0.74 -6.95 7.01
CA HIS A 44 0.65 -8.39 6.98
C HIS A 44 0.15 -8.80 8.37
N ASP A 45 -1.18 -8.88 8.47
CA ASP A 45 -1.87 -9.52 9.57
C ASP A 45 -1.19 -10.87 9.80
N GLN A 46 -1.08 -11.21 11.07
CA GLN A 46 -0.23 -12.23 11.67
C GLN A 46 -0.45 -13.67 11.15
N ASP A 47 -1.25 -13.85 10.10
CA ASP A 47 -1.70 -15.11 9.53
C ASP A 47 -0.63 -15.84 8.68
N HIS A 48 0.44 -15.16 8.25
CA HIS A 48 1.51 -15.78 7.44
C HIS A 48 2.90 -15.81 8.08
N MET A 49 3.04 -15.27 9.30
CA MET A 49 4.32 -15.20 10.05
C MET A 49 4.95 -16.57 10.37
N GLY A 50 4.22 -17.67 10.16
CA GLY A 50 4.68 -19.04 10.45
C GLY A 50 5.14 -19.86 9.23
N GLN A 51 4.93 -19.39 8.00
CA GLN A 51 5.21 -20.19 6.78
C GLN A 51 6.44 -19.72 6.02
N HIS A 52 6.84 -18.45 6.16
CA HIS A 52 7.95 -17.87 5.40
C HIS A 52 8.84 -16.99 6.29
N GLN A 53 10.14 -17.02 6.04
CA GLN A 53 11.11 -16.16 6.71
C GLN A 53 11.24 -14.85 5.94
N HIS A 54 10.82 -13.74 6.55
CA HIS A 54 10.98 -12.41 5.98
C HIS A 54 12.38 -11.84 6.29
N VAL A 55 13.05 -11.30 5.28
CA VAL A 55 14.40 -10.73 5.40
C VAL A 55 14.46 -9.40 4.67
N GLY A 56 14.95 -8.36 5.34
CA GLY A 56 15.13 -7.04 4.73
C GLY A 56 14.23 -5.99 5.38
N ASN A 57 13.77 -5.03 4.57
CA ASN A 57 12.96 -3.91 5.02
C ASN A 57 11.52 -4.06 4.53
N ASP A 58 10.61 -4.21 5.48
CA ASP A 58 9.16 -4.37 5.26
C ASP A 58 8.41 -3.04 5.45
N THR A 59 9.15 -1.94 5.58
CA THR A 59 8.59 -0.59 5.75
C THR A 59 8.76 0.20 4.47
N ASP A 60 7.69 0.88 4.02
CA ASP A 60 7.76 1.90 2.99
C ASP A 60 8.52 3.12 3.51
N LEU A 61 9.70 3.37 2.96
CA LEU A 61 10.57 4.47 3.38
C LEU A 61 10.33 5.76 2.58
N ASN A 62 9.66 5.68 1.44
CA ASN A 62 9.48 6.79 0.51
C ASN A 62 8.05 7.39 0.53
N GLY A 63 7.11 6.69 1.18
CA GLY A 63 5.74 7.14 1.45
C GLY A 63 4.78 6.92 0.29
N ASP A 64 5.13 6.13 -0.72
CA ASP A 64 4.27 5.83 -1.87
C ASP A 64 3.33 4.63 -1.65
N GLY A 65 3.51 3.90 -0.54
CA GLY A 65 2.72 2.73 -0.16
C GLY A 65 3.18 1.41 -0.78
N TRP A 66 4.32 1.36 -1.46
CA TRP A 66 4.82 0.19 -2.17
C TRP A 66 6.20 -0.26 -1.70
N ILE A 67 6.45 -1.56 -1.78
CA ILE A 67 7.76 -2.20 -1.55
C ILE A 67 8.00 -3.26 -2.63
N CYS A 68 9.22 -3.77 -2.70
CA CYS A 68 9.64 -4.81 -3.61
C CYS A 68 9.92 -6.11 -2.87
N GLY A 69 9.32 -7.21 -3.33
CA GLY A 69 9.47 -8.54 -2.76
C GLY A 69 10.08 -9.55 -3.73
N LYS A 70 10.86 -10.49 -3.20
CA LYS A 70 11.40 -11.63 -3.95
C LYS A 70 11.43 -12.89 -3.10
N HIS A 71 10.86 -13.98 -3.61
CA HIS A 71 11.04 -15.30 -3.02
C HIS A 71 12.43 -15.86 -3.37
N VAL A 72 13.17 -16.32 -2.37
CA VAL A 72 14.51 -16.91 -2.51
C VAL A 72 14.61 -18.24 -1.77
N GLY A 73 15.65 -19.00 -2.09
CA GLY A 73 15.84 -20.37 -1.59
C GLY A 73 15.24 -21.43 -2.53
N THR A 74 15.68 -22.67 -2.38
CA THR A 74 15.25 -23.82 -3.21
C THR A 74 13.75 -24.12 -3.12
N ASP A 75 13.11 -23.74 -2.02
CA ASP A 75 11.70 -23.94 -1.74
C ASP A 75 10.90 -22.63 -1.71
N GLY A 76 11.55 -21.48 -1.96
CA GLY A 76 10.92 -20.16 -1.89
C GLY A 76 10.50 -19.75 -0.47
N SER A 77 11.01 -20.40 0.58
CA SER A 77 10.61 -20.15 1.97
C SER A 77 11.08 -18.79 2.52
N ILE A 78 12.02 -18.14 1.86
CA ILE A 78 12.58 -16.85 2.30
C ILE A 78 12.02 -15.73 1.41
N HIS A 79 11.41 -14.74 2.04
CA HIS A 79 10.84 -13.58 1.37
C HIS A 79 11.75 -12.38 1.64
N VAL A 80 12.44 -11.91 0.59
CA VAL A 80 13.29 -10.74 0.68
C VAL A 80 12.46 -9.51 0.33
N HIS A 81 12.44 -8.52 1.22
CA HIS A 81 11.77 -7.25 0.99
C HIS A 81 12.75 -6.08 1.00
N ILE A 82 12.57 -5.15 0.08
CA ILE A 82 13.31 -3.88 -0.02
C ILE A 82 12.34 -2.76 -0.44
N ASP A 83 12.74 -1.51 -0.21
CA ASP A 83 11.99 -0.35 -0.71
C ASP A 83 12.03 -0.29 -2.25
N ASN A 84 10.98 0.21 -2.88
CA ASN A 84 10.99 0.47 -4.33
C ASN A 84 11.77 1.74 -4.64
N ASN A 85 12.26 1.85 -5.89
CA ASN A 85 13.00 3.02 -6.31
C ASN A 85 12.06 4.05 -6.93
N VAL A 86 11.89 5.19 -6.25
CA VAL A 86 11.04 6.30 -6.70
C VAL A 86 11.88 7.25 -7.57
N PRO A 87 11.36 7.73 -8.73
CA PRO A 87 12.03 8.75 -9.53
C PRO A 87 12.26 10.03 -8.71
N LEU A 88 13.45 10.62 -8.83
CA LEU A 88 13.71 11.94 -8.23
C LEU A 88 12.80 13.01 -8.87
N PRO A 89 12.29 13.96 -8.09
CA PRO A 89 11.46 15.06 -8.59
C PRO A 89 12.19 16.01 -9.53
#